data_AF-A0A0M8KQC3-F1
#
_entry.id   AF-A0A0M8KQC3-F1
#
_cell.length_a   1.000
_cell.length_b   1.000
_cell.length_c   1.000
_cell.angle_alpha   90.00
_cell.angle_beta   90.00
_cell.angle_gamma   90.00
#
_symmetry.space_group_name_H-M   'P 1'
#
loop_
_entity.id
_entity.type
_entity.pdbx_description
1 polymer ?
#
loop_
_entity_poly.entity_id
_entity_poly.type
_entity_poly.pdbx_seq_one_letter_code
_entity_poly.pdbx_strand_id
1 'polypeptide(L)'
;MPALPDAITKAMTMARTAENGRHAEVLVSDGPLRQSVIALRRGVRLPEHNSPPAASIQVVRGSVRVTGQEEAELRAGDLDALTHFRHAVEALEDCAFLLTTVTSQPSGGSHATRTGELPVMKDEDRA
;
A
#
# COMPACT_ATOMS: atom_id res chain seq x y z
N MET A 1 -5.82 -3.75 20.72
CA MET A 1 -5.31 -3.92 19.35
C MET A 1 -6.31 -4.80 18.61
N PRO A 2 -6.95 -4.34 17.52
CA PRO A 2 -7.77 -5.23 16.70
C PRO A 2 -6.88 -6.31 16.08
N ALA A 3 -7.35 -7.55 16.00
CA ALA A 3 -6.64 -8.58 15.28
C ALA A 3 -6.67 -8.24 13.78
N LEU A 4 -5.52 -8.26 13.11
CA LEU A 4 -5.43 -7.94 11.68
C LEU A 4 -6.42 -8.76 10.81
N PRO A 5 -6.65 -10.07 11.05
CA PRO A 5 -7.69 -10.83 10.33
C PRO A 5 -9.10 -10.24 10.44
N ASP A 6 -9.47 -9.67 11.59
CA ASP A 6 -10.79 -9.07 11.81
C ASP A 6 -10.93 -7.78 11.03
N ALA A 7 -9.89 -6.93 11.04
CA ALA A 7 -9.86 -5.70 10.26
C ALA A 7 -9.96 -6.00 8.75
N ILE A 8 -9.27 -7.03 8.26
CA ILE A 8 -9.36 -7.48 6.86
C ILE A 8 -10.80 -7.93 6.55
N THR A 9 -11.38 -8.76 7.39
CA THR A 9 -12.74 -9.30 7.19
C THR A 9 -13.78 -8.19 7.18
N LYS A 10 -13.67 -7.24 8.10
CA LYS A 10 -14.51 -6.05 8.19
C LYS A 10 -14.35 -5.18 6.94
N ALA A 11 -13.13 -4.84 6.55
CA ALA A 11 -12.87 -3.99 5.39
C ALA A 11 -13.43 -4.60 4.10
N MET A 12 -13.22 -5.91 3.88
CA MET A 12 -13.78 -6.64 2.74
C MET A 12 -15.32 -6.62 2.74
N THR A 13 -15.94 -6.78 3.90
CA THR A 13 -17.41 -6.71 4.04
C THR A 13 -17.92 -5.31 3.71
N MET A 14 -17.27 -4.27 4.22
CA MET A 14 -17.62 -2.87 3.94
C MET A 14 -17.42 -2.50 2.48
N ALA A 15 -16.32 -2.95 1.84
CA ALA A 15 -16.06 -2.68 0.43
C ALA A 15 -17.10 -3.34 -0.48
N ARG A 16 -17.60 -4.53 -0.12
CA ARG A 16 -18.64 -5.24 -0.88
C ARG A 16 -19.96 -4.46 -0.96
N THR A 17 -20.35 -3.80 0.12
CA THR A 17 -21.62 -3.07 0.22
C THR A 17 -21.51 -1.58 -0.13
N ALA A 18 -20.30 -1.02 -0.19
CA ALA A 18 -20.08 0.37 -0.57
C ALA A 18 -20.39 0.62 -2.07
N GLU A 19 -21.04 1.74 -2.38
CA GLU A 19 -21.36 2.13 -3.77
C GLU A 19 -20.10 2.26 -4.63
N ASN A 20 -19.05 2.85 -4.06
CA ASN A 20 -17.74 3.00 -4.73
C ASN A 20 -16.89 1.71 -4.71
N GLY A 21 -17.38 0.63 -4.10
CA GLY A 21 -16.73 -0.67 -4.05
C GLY A 21 -15.39 -0.72 -3.30
N ARG A 22 -15.11 0.25 -2.43
CA ARG A 22 -13.87 0.28 -1.64
C ARG A 22 -14.11 0.69 -0.20
N HIS A 23 -13.24 0.21 0.68
CA HIS A 23 -13.19 0.64 2.08
C HIS A 23 -11.74 0.74 2.54
N ALA A 24 -11.46 1.67 3.44
CA ALA A 24 -10.16 1.82 4.06
C ALA A 24 -10.32 2.02 5.57
N GLU A 25 -9.54 1.28 6.35
CA GLU A 25 -9.52 1.36 7.81
C GLU A 25 -8.09 1.60 8.29
N VAL A 26 -7.85 2.71 8.98
CA VAL A 26 -6.55 3.04 9.58
C VAL A 26 -6.37 2.21 10.85
N LEU A 27 -5.30 1.42 10.89
CA LEU A 27 -4.93 0.56 12.03
C LEU A 27 -3.88 1.20 12.93
N VAL A 28 -2.89 1.86 12.33
CA VAL A 28 -1.80 2.53 13.04
C VAL A 28 -1.72 3.97 12.59
N SER A 29 -1.62 4.86 13.56
CA SER A 29 -1.34 6.28 13.37
C SER A 29 -0.41 6.75 14.49
N ASP A 30 0.88 6.69 14.23
CA ASP A 30 1.92 7.07 15.20
C ASP A 30 2.98 7.94 14.51
N GLY A 31 3.08 9.21 14.92
CA GLY A 31 3.93 10.19 14.25
C GLY A 31 3.70 10.20 12.72
N PRO A 32 4.75 10.02 11.88
CA PRO A 32 4.61 9.95 10.43
C PRO A 32 4.13 8.58 9.92
N LEU A 33 4.08 7.54 10.75
CA LEU A 33 3.67 6.20 10.32
C LEU A 33 2.15 6.12 10.20
N ARG A 34 1.68 5.62 9.06
CA ARG A 34 0.30 5.15 8.89
C ARG A 34 0.31 3.72 8.39
N GLN A 35 -0.58 2.91 8.96
CA GLN A 35 -0.91 1.61 8.38
C GLN A 35 -2.42 1.51 8.23
N SER A 36 -2.87 1.14 7.04
CA SER A 36 -4.28 1.02 6.70
C SER A 36 -4.54 -0.30 5.99
N VAL A 37 -5.62 -0.97 6.34
CA VAL A 37 -6.17 -2.02 5.48
C VAL A 37 -7.08 -1.36 4.46
N ILE A 38 -6.85 -1.66 3.18
CA ILE A 38 -7.69 -1.21 2.08
C ILE A 38 -8.26 -2.43 1.39
N ALA A 39 -9.57 -2.45 1.22
CA ALA A 39 -10.29 -3.50 0.50
C ALA A 39 -11.00 -2.92 -0.72
N LEU A 40 -10.93 -3.64 -1.83
CA LEU A 40 -11.49 -3.26 -3.12
C LEU A 40 -12.30 -4.44 -3.68
N ARG A 41 -13.46 -4.15 -4.28
CA ARG A 41 -14.13 -5.12 -5.16
C ARG A 41 -13.36 -5.23 -6.47
N ARG A 42 -13.44 -6.38 -7.14
CA ARG A 42 -12.87 -6.58 -8.47
C ARG A 42 -13.23 -5.44 -9.43
N GLY A 43 -12.23 -4.95 -10.17
CA GLY A 43 -12.36 -3.85 -11.14
C GLY A 43 -12.41 -2.46 -10.52
N VAL A 44 -12.46 -2.34 -9.18
CA VAL A 44 -12.38 -1.04 -8.52
C VAL A 44 -10.93 -0.54 -8.57
N ARG A 45 -10.80 0.74 -8.93
CA ARG A 45 -9.51 1.42 -9.05
C ARG A 45 -9.37 2.51 -7.99
N LEU A 46 -8.24 2.51 -7.29
CA LEU A 46 -7.72 3.71 -6.65
C LEU A 46 -7.06 4.53 -7.76
N PRO A 47 -7.62 5.69 -8.13
CA PRO A 47 -7.14 6.46 -9.25
C PRO A 47 -5.72 6.96 -9.01
N GLU A 48 -5.11 7.45 -10.08
CA GLU A 48 -3.75 7.96 -10.05
C GLU A 48 -3.59 9.06 -9.00
N HIS A 49 -2.65 8.86 -8.06
CA HIS A 49 -2.41 9.78 -6.95
C HIS A 49 -0.91 9.91 -6.66
N ASN A 50 -0.53 10.98 -5.95
CA ASN A 50 0.85 11.18 -5.52
C ASN A 50 1.23 10.16 -4.46
N SER A 51 2.43 9.61 -4.57
CA SER A 51 3.00 8.73 -3.55
C SER A 51 3.47 9.52 -2.33
N PRO A 52 3.32 8.96 -1.12
CA PRO A 52 3.96 9.49 0.07
C PRO A 52 5.50 9.37 -0.03
N PRO A 53 6.24 10.04 0.88
CA PRO A 53 7.70 9.89 1.02
C PRO A 53 8.22 8.45 1.01
N ALA A 54 7.50 7.52 1.64
CA ALA A 54 7.77 6.10 1.52
C ALA A 54 6.46 5.34 1.73
N ALA A 55 6.29 4.25 1.00
CA ALA A 55 5.19 3.33 1.22
C ALA A 55 5.51 1.91 0.78
N SER A 56 4.84 0.96 1.42
CA SER A 56 4.79 -0.42 0.97
C SER A 56 3.34 -0.90 0.87
N ILE A 57 3.12 -1.86 -0.02
CA ILE A 57 1.86 -2.56 -0.21
C ILE A 57 2.10 -4.05 0.04
N GLN A 58 1.31 -4.64 0.94
CA GLN A 58 1.28 -6.08 1.15
C GLN A 58 -0.10 -6.61 0.81
N VAL A 59 -0.21 -7.46 -0.21
CA VAL A 59 -1.49 -8.05 -0.57
C VAL A 59 -1.77 -9.20 0.39
N VAL A 60 -2.91 -9.17 1.08
CA VAL A 60 -3.29 -10.19 2.07
C VAL A 60 -4.39 -11.11 1.55
N ARG A 61 -5.18 -10.67 0.57
CA ARG A 61 -6.21 -11.45 -0.13
C ARG A 61 -6.35 -10.94 -1.57
N GLY A 62 -6.62 -11.86 -2.49
CA GLY A 62 -6.83 -11.56 -3.90
C GLY A 62 -5.55 -11.08 -4.60
N SER A 63 -5.73 -10.25 -5.63
CA SER A 63 -4.65 -9.71 -6.44
C SER A 63 -4.96 -8.29 -6.92
N VAL A 64 -3.91 -7.49 -7.12
CA VAL A 64 -3.97 -6.12 -7.61
C VAL A 64 -2.95 -5.88 -8.71
N ARG A 65 -3.22 -4.89 -9.54
CA ARG A 65 -2.26 -4.29 -10.46
C ARG A 65 -1.91 -2.90 -9.97
N VAL A 66 -0.62 -2.63 -9.77
CA VAL A 66 -0.08 -1.29 -9.50
C VAL A 66 0.45 -0.74 -10.82
N THR A 67 -0.08 0.38 -11.27
CA THR A 67 0.36 1.06 -12.52
C THR A 67 1.15 2.31 -12.17
N GLY A 68 2.23 2.60 -12.88
CA GLY A 68 3.05 3.81 -12.68
C GLY A 68 4.12 3.93 -13.78
N GLN A 69 5.37 4.20 -13.41
CA GLN A 69 6.49 4.09 -14.37
C GLN A 69 6.68 2.66 -14.88
N GLU A 70 6.50 1.68 -13.99
CA GLU A 70 6.47 0.26 -14.31
C GLU A 70 5.17 -0.33 -13.74
N GLU A 71 4.64 -1.33 -14.43
CA GLU A 71 3.46 -2.05 -14.00
C GLU A 71 3.88 -3.31 -13.24
N ALA A 72 3.22 -3.56 -12.10
CA ALA A 72 3.43 -4.75 -11.30
C ALA A 72 2.08 -5.38 -10.91
N GLU A 73 1.96 -6.69 -11.05
CA GLU A 73 0.86 -7.46 -10.47
C GLU A 73 1.31 -8.10 -9.16
N LEU A 74 0.53 -7.88 -8.11
CA LEU A 74 0.81 -8.40 -6.78
C LEU A 74 -0.36 -9.30 -6.35
N ARG A 75 -0.03 -10.45 -5.74
CA ARG A 75 -0.96 -11.47 -5.27
C ARG A 75 -0.83 -11.64 -3.76
N ALA A 76 -1.81 -12.29 -3.15
CA ALA A 76 -1.78 -12.57 -1.72
C ALA A 76 -0.46 -13.21 -1.27
N GLY A 77 0.22 -12.57 -0.31
CA GLY A 77 1.56 -12.94 0.16
C GLY A 77 2.66 -12.00 -0.34
N ASP A 78 2.46 -11.34 -1.47
CA ASP A 78 3.43 -10.42 -2.04
C ASP A 78 3.50 -9.12 -1.23
N LEU A 79 4.73 -8.60 -1.11
CA LEU A 79 5.07 -7.34 -0.47
C LEU A 79 5.98 -6.56 -1.40
N ASP A 80 5.61 -5.32 -1.71
CA ASP A 80 6.42 -4.45 -2.56
C ASP A 80 6.49 -3.03 -2.00
N ALA A 81 7.57 -2.33 -2.33
CA ALA A 81 7.69 -0.89 -2.10
C ALA A 81 6.94 -0.16 -3.21
N LEU A 82 6.09 0.79 -2.85
CA LEU A 82 5.37 1.59 -3.84
C LEU A 82 6.30 2.66 -4.42
N THR A 83 6.24 2.83 -5.74
CA THR A 83 7.03 3.82 -6.48
C THR A 83 6.79 5.23 -5.95
N HIS A 84 7.76 6.15 -6.05
CA HIS A 84 7.55 7.58 -5.70
C HIS A 84 6.82 8.39 -6.77
N PHE A 85 6.49 7.74 -7.87
CA PHE A 85 5.76 8.35 -8.96
C PHE A 85 4.27 8.22 -8.70
N ARG A 86 3.53 9.09 -9.39
CA ARG A 86 2.09 8.95 -9.43
C ARG A 86 1.75 7.55 -9.95
N HIS A 87 0.90 6.87 -9.20
CA HIS A 87 0.52 5.51 -9.49
C HIS A 87 -0.96 5.31 -9.20
N ALA A 88 -1.52 4.26 -9.79
CA ALA A 88 -2.88 3.80 -9.50
C ALA A 88 -2.84 2.34 -9.09
N VAL A 89 -3.89 1.89 -8.41
CA VAL A 89 -4.05 0.50 -7.99
C VAL A 89 -5.39 0.01 -8.46
N GLU A 90 -5.41 -1.09 -9.21
CA GLU A 90 -6.63 -1.74 -9.68
C GLU A 90 -6.76 -3.14 -9.07
N ALA A 91 -7.96 -3.47 -8.60
CA ALA A 91 -8.28 -4.78 -8.07
C ALA A 91 -8.54 -5.78 -9.21
N LEU A 92 -7.69 -6.80 -9.35
CA LEU A 92 -7.88 -7.89 -10.33
C LEU A 92 -8.88 -8.93 -9.82
N GLU A 93 -8.98 -9.05 -8.50
CA GLU A 93 -9.95 -9.85 -7.74
C GLU A 93 -10.56 -8.99 -6.63
N ASP A 94 -11.62 -9.48 -5.96
CA ASP A 94 -11.97 -8.93 -4.64
C ASP A 94 -10.76 -9.10 -3.71
N CYS A 95 -10.17 -7.98 -3.29
CA CYS A 95 -8.86 -8.01 -2.65
C CYS A 95 -8.81 -7.13 -1.41
N ALA A 96 -7.87 -7.46 -0.53
CA ALA A 96 -7.45 -6.58 0.55
C ALA A 96 -5.93 -6.53 0.60
N PHE A 97 -5.39 -5.37 0.93
CA PHE A 97 -3.98 -5.16 1.13
C PHE A 97 -3.73 -4.22 2.32
N LEU A 98 -2.58 -4.41 2.96
CA LEU A 98 -2.05 -3.50 3.96
C LEU A 98 -1.21 -2.45 3.25
N LEU A 99 -1.61 -1.19 3.37
CA LEU A 99 -0.83 -0.05 2.93
C LEU A 99 -0.10 0.53 4.15
N THR A 100 1.22 0.52 4.12
CA THR A 100 2.05 1.23 5.10
C THR A 100 2.61 2.48 4.44
N THR A 101 2.45 3.64 5.06
CA THR A 101 2.99 4.90 4.54
C THR A 101 3.73 5.69 5.61
N VAL A 102 4.68 6.49 5.15
CA VAL A 102 5.37 7.52 5.92
C VAL A 102 4.87 8.87 5.41
N THR A 103 4.16 9.63 6.24
CA THR A 103 3.45 10.85 5.82
C THR A 103 4.30 12.12 5.86
N SER A 104 5.46 12.08 6.52
CA SER A 104 6.43 13.17 6.54
C SER A 104 7.84 12.67 6.82
N GLN A 105 8.85 13.39 6.33
CA GLN A 105 10.27 13.15 6.60
C GLN A 105 10.94 14.49 6.98
N PRO A 106 11.87 14.52 7.95
CA PRO A 106 12.56 15.75 8.36
C PRO A 106 13.37 16.38 7.23
N SER A 107 13.84 15.58 6.26
CA SER A 107 14.64 15.98 5.12
C SER A 107 13.98 15.58 3.78
N GLY A 108 12.83 16.20 3.48
CA GLY A 108 12.34 16.56 2.14
C GLY A 108 12.33 15.60 0.94
N GLY A 109 12.70 14.33 1.05
CA GLY A 109 12.82 13.41 -0.08
C GLY A 109 12.33 12.00 0.19
N SER A 110 11.77 11.38 -0.85
CA SER A 110 11.31 10.00 -0.86
C SER A 110 12.47 9.00 -1.13
N HIS A 111 12.48 7.82 -0.49
CA HIS A 111 13.56 6.82 -0.61
C HIS A 111 13.45 5.90 -1.85
N ALA A 112 14.21 6.20 -2.92
CA ALA A 112 14.08 5.62 -4.27
C ALA A 112 14.26 4.08 -4.48
N THR A 113 14.36 3.26 -3.43
CA THR A 113 14.76 1.84 -3.57
C THR A 113 13.55 0.89 -3.52
N ARG A 114 13.48 -0.08 -4.45
CA ARG A 114 12.46 -1.13 -4.49
C ARG A 114 12.76 -2.27 -3.51
N THR A 115 11.75 -3.05 -3.12
CA THR A 115 11.96 -4.28 -2.33
C THR A 115 12.65 -5.33 -3.19
N GLY A 116 13.84 -5.77 -2.77
CA GLY A 116 14.69 -6.75 -3.49
C GLY A 116 15.98 -6.17 -4.05
N GLU A 117 16.07 -4.84 -4.19
CA GLU A 117 17.34 -4.14 -4.31
C GLU A 117 17.79 -3.76 -2.90
N LEU A 118 18.94 -4.27 -2.45
CA LEU A 118 19.53 -3.81 -1.20
C LEU A 118 19.74 -2.29 -1.31
N PRO A 119 19.34 -1.48 -0.31
CA PRO A 119 19.68 -0.08 -0.30
C PRO A 119 21.21 0.02 -0.41
N VAL A 120 21.68 0.77 -1.41
CA VAL A 120 23.08 1.19 -1.44
C VAL A 120 23.25 2.11 -0.24
N MET A 121 23.75 1.55 0.87
CA MET A 121 24.18 2.35 2.02
C MET A 121 25.17 3.38 1.48
N LYS A 122 24.85 4.66 1.63
CA LYS A 122 25.85 5.70 1.39
C LYS A 122 26.92 5.54 2.47
N ASP A 123 28.18 5.76 2.11
CA ASP A 123 29.32 5.57 3.01
C ASP A 123 29.21 6.39 4.32
N GLU A 124 28.36 7.41 4.35
CA GLU A 124 28.06 8.24 5.53
C GLU A 124 27.24 7.52 6.61
N ASP A 125 26.52 6.44 6.28
CA ASP A 125 25.67 5.67 7.22
C ASP A 125 26.39 4.40 7.76
N ARG A 126 27.68 4.22 7.48
CA ARG A 126 28.51 3.07 7.93
C ARG A 126 29.37 3.37 9.16
N ALA A 127 28.90 4.22 10.09
CA ALA A 127 29.59 4.52 11.34
C ALA A 127 28.92 3.88 12.55
#